data_AF-A0A6P3Z6V3-F1
#
_entry.id   AF-A0A6P3Z6V3-F1
#
_cell.length_a   1.000
_cell.length_b   1.000
_cell.length_c   1.000
_cell.angle_alpha   90.00
_cell.angle_beta   90.00
_cell.angle_gamma   90.00
#
_symmetry.space_group_name_H-M   'P 1'
#
loop_
_entity.id
_entity.type
_entity.pdbx_description
1 polymer ?
#
loop_
_entity_poly.entity_id
_entity_poly.type
_entity_poly.pdbx_seq_one_letter_code
_entity_poly.pdbx_strand_id
1 'polypeptide(L)'
;MQQHNEVELSALGMAIATVVTIAEILKNNGLAVEKKIMTSTVDMREDAGGRPIQKAKIEILLGKSEKFDELMAAAAEEAIEYEE
;
A
#
# COMPACT_ATOMS: atom_id res chain seq x y z
N MET A 1 -2.62 -9.12 0.47
CA MET A 1 -1.52 -10.04 0.86
C MET A 1 -1.99 -11.40 1.36
N GLN A 2 -3.15 -11.53 2.04
CA GLN A 2 -3.67 -12.85 2.46
C GLN A 2 -3.92 -13.82 1.29
N GLN A 3 -4.45 -13.32 0.17
CA GLN A 3 -4.75 -14.15 -1.02
C GLN A 3 -3.56 -14.32 -1.99
N HIS A 4 -2.67 -13.32 -2.06
CA HIS A 4 -1.65 -13.24 -3.12
C HIS A 4 -0.20 -13.07 -2.62
N ASN A 5 0.05 -13.19 -1.31
CA ASN A 5 1.34 -12.98 -0.61
C ASN A 5 2.00 -11.60 -0.78
N GLU A 6 1.67 -10.87 -1.83
CA GLU A 6 2.18 -9.53 -2.13
C GLU A 6 1.02 -8.60 -2.49
N VAL A 7 1.28 -7.30 -2.45
CA VAL A 7 0.37 -6.27 -2.94
C VAL A 7 1.19 -5.10 -3.48
N GLU A 8 0.79 -4.57 -4.62
CA GLU A 8 1.35 -3.34 -5.18
C GLU A 8 0.42 -2.17 -4.86
N LEU A 9 0.99 -1.11 -4.29
CA LEU A 9 0.31 0.15 -4.02
C LEU A 9 0.91 1.22 -4.93
N SER A 10 0.08 1.89 -5.72
CA SER A 10 0.53 3.00 -6.56
C SER A 10 -0.36 4.23 -6.40
N ALA A 11 0.24 5.40 -6.52
CA ALA A 11 -0.46 6.68 -6.41
C ALA A 11 0.21 7.79 -7.22
N LEU A 12 -0.57 8.83 -7.51
CA LEU A 12 -0.14 10.02 -8.25
C LEU A 12 -0.36 11.28 -7.42
N GLY A 13 0.59 12.21 -7.51
CA GLY A 13 0.48 13.53 -6.89
C GLY A 13 0.13 13.47 -5.39
N MET A 14 -0.93 14.16 -4.98
CA MET A 14 -1.32 14.25 -3.56
C MET A 14 -1.68 12.90 -2.93
N ALA A 15 -2.13 11.91 -3.72
CA ALA A 15 -2.46 10.58 -3.22
C ALA A 15 -1.23 9.76 -2.79
N ILE A 16 -0.01 10.22 -3.14
CA ILE A 16 1.23 9.58 -2.70
C ILE A 16 1.30 9.51 -1.17
N ALA A 17 0.88 10.58 -0.48
CA ALA A 17 0.87 10.62 0.98
C ALA A 17 0.06 9.46 1.57
N THR A 18 -1.13 9.18 1.02
CA THR A 18 -1.98 8.07 1.45
C THR A 18 -1.30 6.72 1.28
N VAL A 19 -0.66 6.48 0.13
CA VAL A 19 0.06 5.21 -0.12
C VAL A 19 1.26 5.05 0.83
N VAL A 20 1.99 6.13 1.09
CA VAL A 20 3.09 6.12 2.07
C VAL A 20 2.57 5.79 3.46
N THR A 21 1.51 6.45 3.93
CA THR A 21 0.92 6.17 5.24
C THR A 21 0.43 4.73 5.35
N ILE A 22 -0.24 4.18 4.33
CA ILE A 22 -0.67 2.77 4.34
C ILE A 22 0.54 1.84 4.46
N ALA A 23 1.59 2.06 3.65
CA ALA A 23 2.78 1.24 3.72
C ALA A 23 3.48 1.33 5.08
N GLU A 24 3.57 2.52 5.67
CA GLU A 24 4.14 2.73 7.00
C GLU A 24 3.34 2.03 8.09
N ILE A 25 2.01 2.15 8.10
CA ILE A 25 1.14 1.44 9.07
C ILE A 25 1.37 -0.07 8.97
N LEU A 26 1.34 -0.62 7.76
CA LEU A 26 1.50 -2.07 7.56
C LEU A 26 2.86 -2.57 8.02
N LYS A 27 3.93 -1.82 7.77
CA LYS A 27 5.29 -2.19 8.22
C LYS A 27 5.48 -2.05 9.72
N ASN A 28 5.01 -0.96 10.30
CA ASN A 28 5.15 -0.70 11.74
C ASN A 28 4.36 -1.71 12.58
N ASN A 29 3.20 -2.16 12.10
CA ASN A 29 2.42 -3.21 12.74
C ASN A 29 2.96 -4.62 12.45
N GLY A 30 4.08 -4.74 11.73
CA GLY A 30 4.72 -6.01 11.43
C GLY A 30 3.93 -6.90 10.46
N LEU A 31 2.97 -6.35 9.70
CA LEU A 31 2.15 -7.07 8.72
C LEU A 31 2.84 -7.19 7.35
N ALA A 32 3.74 -6.27 7.02
CA ALA A 32 4.38 -6.22 5.71
C ALA A 32 5.89 -6.00 5.80
N VAL A 33 6.59 -6.42 4.75
CA VAL A 33 7.98 -6.05 4.46
C VAL A 33 8.01 -5.38 3.09
N GLU A 34 8.73 -4.27 2.95
CA GLU A 34 8.92 -3.67 1.63
C GLU A 34 9.81 -4.54 0.75
N LYS A 35 9.36 -4.78 -0.49
CA LYS A 35 10.16 -5.44 -1.53
C LYS A 35 10.70 -4.45 -2.55
N LYS A 36 9.92 -3.41 -2.85
CA LYS A 36 10.31 -2.35 -3.78
C LYS A 36 9.63 -1.04 -3.39
N ILE A 37 10.36 0.06 -3.49
CA ILE A 37 9.84 1.43 -3.45
C ILE A 37 10.42 2.16 -4.65
N MET A 38 9.57 2.68 -5.51
CA MET A 38 9.98 3.42 -6.70
C MET A 38 9.16 4.68 -6.85
N THR A 39 9.85 5.79 -7.10
CA THR A 39 9.22 7.04 -7.51
C THR A 39 9.63 7.35 -8.94
N SER A 40 8.69 7.88 -9.71
CA SER A 40 8.92 8.31 -11.08
C SER A 40 8.05 9.52 -11.41
N THR A 41 8.26 10.11 -12.56
CA THR A 41 7.37 11.12 -13.13
C THR A 41 6.73 10.56 -14.37
N VAL A 42 5.41 10.68 -14.48
CA VAL A 42 4.65 10.24 -15.65
C VAL A 42 3.95 11.42 -16.31
N ASP A 43 3.93 11.43 -17.63
CA ASP A 43 3.16 12.41 -18.39
C ASP A 43 1.67 12.02 -18.38
N MET A 44 0.83 12.89 -17.81
CA MET A 44 -0.62 12.75 -17.86
C MET A 44 -1.25 13.79 -18.80
N ARG A 45 -2.28 13.36 -19.53
CA ARG A 45 -3.15 14.26 -20.30
C ARG A 45 -4.48 14.34 -19.57
N GLU A 46 -4.85 15.52 -19.11
CA GLU A 46 -6.12 15.74 -18.41
C GLU A 46 -7.30 15.84 -19.39
N ASP A 47 -7.06 16.10 -20.68
CA ASP A 47 -8.07 16.11 -21.75
C ASP A 47 -7.48 15.74 -23.12
N ALA A 48 -8.35 15.37 -24.07
CA ALA A 48 -8.02 15.14 -25.48
C ALA A 48 -7.67 16.46 -26.20
N GLY A 49 -6.52 17.04 -25.86
CA GLY A 49 -6.00 18.28 -26.46
C GLY A 49 -5.13 19.12 -25.53
N GLY A 50 -5.09 18.81 -24.23
CA GLY A 50 -4.27 19.53 -23.26
C GLY A 50 -2.77 19.22 -23.36
N ARG A 51 -1.92 20.17 -22.95
CA ARG A 51 -0.47 19.94 -22.79
C ARG A 51 -0.24 18.84 -21.73
N PRO A 52 0.65 17.87 -21.96
CA PRO A 52 0.98 16.87 -20.94
C PRO A 52 1.49 17.55 -19.66
N ILE A 53 0.96 17.12 -18.52
CA ILE A 53 1.40 17.54 -17.19
C ILE A 53 2.16 16.39 -16.56
N GLN A 54 3.37 16.66 -16.08
CA GLN A 54 4.14 15.68 -15.33
C GLN A 54 3.56 15.54 -13.92
N LYS A 55 3.16 14.32 -13.56
CA LYS A 55 2.78 13.97 -12.19
C LYS A 55 3.79 13.01 -11.59
N ALA A 56 4.14 13.25 -10.33
CA ALA A 56 4.88 12.27 -9.55
C ALA A 56 4.02 11.01 -9.40
N LYS A 57 4.65 9.85 -9.56
CA LYS A 57 4.09 8.52 -9.32
C LYS A 57 4.94 7.82 -8.27
N ILE A 58 4.29 7.11 -7.36
CA ILE A 58 4.92 6.16 -6.46
C ILE A 58 4.39 4.76 -6.74
N GLU A 59 5.25 3.76 -6.59
CA GLU A 59 4.93 2.33 -6.66
C GLU A 59 5.65 1.63 -5.50
N ILE A 60 4.89 1.00 -4.61
CA ILE A 60 5.38 0.26 -3.46
C ILE A 60 4.91 -1.19 -3.58
N LEU A 61 5.84 -2.13 -3.66
CA LEU A 61 5.55 -3.56 -3.55
C LEU A 61 5.78 -4.00 -2.10
N LEU A 62 4.72 -4.45 -1.46
CA LEU A 62 4.76 -5.02 -0.11
C LEU A 62 4.60 -6.53 -0.18
N GLY A 63 5.44 -7.25 0.56
CA GLY A 63 5.30 -8.67 0.80
C GLY A 63 4.74 -8.92 2.20
N LYS A 64 3.99 -10.02 2.33
CA LYS A 64 3.56 -10.60 3.60
C LYS A 64 4.78 -10.83 4.50
N SER A 65 4.72 -10.34 5.74
CA SER A 65 5.74 -10.64 6.75
C SER A 65 5.55 -12.05 7.32
N GLU A 66 6.57 -12.54 8.04
CA GLU A 66 6.49 -13.81 8.76
C GLU A 66 5.39 -13.79 9.85
N LYS A 67 5.14 -12.63 10.46
CA LYS A 67 4.17 -12.44 11.54
C LYS A 67 2.74 -12.22 11.05
N PHE A 68 2.51 -12.13 9.75
CA PHE A 68 1.23 -11.69 9.21
C PHE A 68 0.07 -12.60 9.62
N ASP A 69 0.22 -13.92 9.49
CA ASP A 69 -0.87 -14.86 9.75
C ASP A 69 -1.22 -14.90 11.23
N GLU A 70 -0.21 -14.90 12.10
CA GLU A 70 -0.38 -14.77 13.56
C GLU A 70 -1.10 -13.45 13.90
N LEU A 71 -0.63 -12.36 13.28
CA LEU A 71 -1.22 -11.02 13.19
C LEU A 71 -2.75 -11.03 13.04
N MET A 72 -3.16 -11.62 11.92
CA MET A 72 -4.54 -11.64 11.46
C MET A 72 -5.42 -12.59 12.28
N ALA A 73 -4.87 -13.71 12.74
CA ALA A 73 -5.59 -14.65 13.59
C ALA A 73 -5.90 -14.03 14.96
N ALA A 74 -4.90 -13.42 15.60
CA ALA A 74 -5.09 -12.75 16.89
C ALA A 74 -6.13 -11.63 16.82
N ALA A 75 -6.09 -10.80 15.77
CA ALA A 75 -7.07 -9.74 15.57
C ALA A 75 -8.50 -10.26 15.32
N ALA A 76 -8.63 -11.45 14.71
CA ALA A 76 -9.94 -12.08 14.49
C ALA A 76 -10.51 -12.67 15.79
N GLU A 77 -9.68 -13.28 16.63
CA GLU A 77 -10.07 -13.75 17.97
C GLU A 77 -10.52 -12.59 18.87
N GLU A 78 -9.74 -11.50 18.88
CA GLU A 78 -10.07 -10.29 19.65
C GLU A 78 -11.41 -9.67 19.19
N ALA A 79 -11.68 -9.65 17.87
CA ALA A 79 -12.95 -9.15 17.35
C ALA A 79 -14.16 -10.00 17.79
N ILE A 80 -14.00 -11.31 17.91
CA ILE A 80 -15.05 -12.23 18.38
C ILE A 80 -15.31 -12.01 19.89
N GLU A 81 -14.25 -11.85 20.69
CA GLU A 81 -14.37 -11.61 22.13
C GLU A 81 -15.13 -10.31 22.47
N TYR A 82 -15.02 -9.28 21.63
CA TYR A 82 -15.79 -8.03 21.80
C TYR A 82 -17.25 -8.11 21.33
N GLU A 83 -17.63 -9.14 20.59
CA GLU A 83 -19.00 -9.36 20.12
C GLU A 83 -19.83 -10.29 21.03
N GLU A 84 -19.20 -10.95 22.02
CA GLU A 84 -19.85 -11.76 23.08
C GLU A 84 -20.09 -10.98 24.38
#